data_AF-A0A162BTR4-F1
#
_entry.id   AF-A0A162BTR4-F1
#
_cell.length_a   1.000
_cell.length_b   1.000
_cell.length_c   1.000
_cell.angle_alpha   90.00
_cell.angle_beta   90.00
_cell.angle_gamma   90.00
#
_symmetry.space_group_name_H-M   'P 1'
#
loop_
_entity.id
_entity.type
_entity.pdbx_description
1 polymer ?
#
loop_
_entity_poly.entity_id
_entity_poly.type
_entity_poly.pdbx_seq_one_letter_code
_entity_poly.pdbx_strand_id
1 'polypeptide(L)'
;MDEFLHKALYVEETDEDIDFETAPSTGQEYLRRVMVESRKCDAVVVADMTGKKLKAQTVLYTTDSGCPAAPPGFLPSEEWEKFQVSEFSSIRNQMSQYLAKQKQQGIKIKPSIPLPSGDKEKEWSIL
;
A
#
# COMPACT_ATOMS: atom_id res chain seq x y z
N MET A 1 22.94 11.67 -2.30
CA MET A 1 21.83 11.72 -1.32
C MET A 1 21.18 13.11 -1.46
N ASP A 2 20.93 13.54 -2.71
CA ASP A 2 20.94 14.96 -3.13
C ASP A 2 19.70 15.36 -3.92
N GLU A 3 18.51 14.84 -3.57
CA GLU A 3 17.29 15.11 -4.34
C GLU A 3 16.12 15.62 -3.50
N PHE A 4 16.36 16.03 -2.25
CA PHE A 4 15.30 16.59 -1.40
C PHE A 4 15.48 18.07 -1.10
N LEU A 5 16.68 18.65 -1.28
CA LEU A 5 16.93 20.09 -1.10
C LEU A 5 18.02 20.59 -2.06
N HIS A 6 17.63 21.42 -3.02
CA HIS A 6 18.56 22.03 -3.99
C HIS A 6 19.05 23.39 -3.49
N LYS A 7 20.33 23.72 -3.71
CA LYS A 7 20.88 25.05 -3.38
C LYS A 7 20.18 26.12 -4.23
N ALA A 8 19.49 27.06 -3.59
CA ALA A 8 18.81 28.17 -4.26
C ALA A 8 19.74 29.34 -4.60
N LEU A 9 20.84 29.49 -3.83
CA LEU A 9 21.81 30.57 -3.98
C LEU A 9 23.21 29.97 -4.19
N TYR A 10 23.96 30.58 -5.11
CA TYR A 10 25.38 30.29 -5.28
C TYR A 10 26.18 30.98 -4.17
N VAL A 11 27.09 30.24 -3.55
CA VAL A 11 28.00 30.74 -2.51
C VAL A 11 29.41 30.26 -2.88
N GLU A 12 30.36 31.18 -2.86
CA GLU A 12 31.77 30.87 -3.13
C GLU A 12 32.40 30.24 -1.88
N GLU A 13 33.01 29.06 -2.04
CA GLU A 13 33.72 28.36 -0.97
C GLU A 13 35.18 28.82 -0.97
N THR A 14 35.56 29.63 0.01
CA THR A 14 36.90 30.20 0.18
C THR A 14 37.49 29.76 1.51
N ASP A 15 38.79 29.46 1.57
CA ASP A 15 39.51 29.06 2.79
C ASP A 15 39.90 30.24 3.70
N GLU A 16 39.24 31.39 3.56
CA GLU A 16 39.49 32.58 4.38
C GLU A 16 38.96 32.39 5.81
N ASP A 17 39.75 32.81 6.80
CA ASP A 17 39.31 32.84 8.20
C ASP A 17 38.13 33.81 8.35
N ILE A 18 36.94 33.26 8.63
CA ILE A 18 35.72 34.02 8.79
C ILE A 18 35.68 34.62 10.20
N ASP A 19 35.68 35.96 10.29
CA ASP A 19 35.43 36.67 11.54
C ASP A 19 33.95 36.55 11.94
N PHE A 20 33.66 36.02 13.12
CA PHE A 20 32.29 35.90 13.65
C PHE A 20 31.90 37.05 14.59
N GLU A 21 32.84 37.90 15.01
CA GLU A 21 32.62 38.94 16.03
C GLU A 21 32.04 40.23 15.43
N THR A 22 32.32 40.51 14.16
CA THR A 22 31.79 41.67 13.45
C THR A 22 30.56 41.32 12.62
N ALA A 23 29.65 42.26 12.37
CA ALA A 23 28.52 42.00 11.47
C ALA A 23 29.02 41.80 10.02
N PRO A 24 28.43 40.85 9.27
CA PRO A 24 28.82 40.64 7.88
C PRO A 24 28.50 41.89 7.05
N SER A 25 29.47 42.30 6.24
CA SER A 25 29.36 43.49 5.39
C SER A 25 28.66 43.20 4.07
N THR A 26 28.57 41.92 3.67
CA THR A 26 27.94 41.48 2.42
C THR A 26 27.05 40.24 2.60
N GLY A 27 26.11 40.03 1.67
CA GLY A 27 25.25 38.84 1.67
C GLY A 27 26.02 37.53 1.43
N GLN A 28 27.08 37.55 0.62
CA GLN A 28 27.95 36.38 0.39
C GLN A 28 28.72 35.99 1.65
N GLU A 29 29.26 36.98 2.37
CA GLU A 29 29.91 36.76 3.66
C GLU A 29 28.94 36.18 4.70
N TYR A 30 27.70 36.68 4.74
CA TYR A 30 26.65 36.11 5.59
C TYR A 30 26.37 34.64 5.27
N LEU A 31 26.17 34.29 3.99
CA LEU A 31 25.89 32.90 3.60
C LEU A 31 27.08 31.97 3.91
N ARG A 32 28.32 32.43 3.75
CA ARG A 32 29.52 31.69 4.17
C ARG A 32 29.54 31.42 5.67
N ARG A 33 29.24 32.42 6.51
CA ARG A 33 29.11 32.28 7.97
C ARG A 33 28.07 31.23 8.35
N VAL A 34 26.88 31.31 7.75
CA VAL A 34 25.78 30.35 7.97
C VAL A 34 26.19 28.93 7.56
N MET A 35 26.90 28.76 6.45
CA MET A 35 27.42 27.46 6.04
C MET A 35 28.40 26.87 7.07
N VAL A 36 29.30 27.69 7.63
CA VAL A 36 30.24 27.23 8.66
C VAL A 36 29.54 26.93 9.99
N GLU A 37 28.60 27.78 10.40
CA GLU A 37 27.81 27.57 11.61
C GLU A 37 26.94 26.30 11.51
N SER A 38 26.25 26.10 10.39
CA SER A 38 25.42 24.91 10.18
C SER A 38 26.22 23.61 10.15
N ARG A 39 27.49 23.62 9.71
CA ARG A 39 28.41 22.47 9.83
C ARG A 39 28.76 22.12 11.28
N LYS A 40 28.65 23.07 12.21
CA LYS A 40 28.86 22.86 13.65
C LYS A 40 27.60 22.33 14.35
N CYS A 41 26.44 22.50 13.73
CA CYS A 41 25.18 21.98 14.25
C CYS A 41 25.04 20.48 13.94
N ASP A 42 24.40 19.75 14.84
CA ASP A 42 24.07 18.34 14.61
C ASP A 42 23.04 18.21 13.49
N ALA A 43 23.30 17.30 12.53
CA ALA A 43 22.40 17.08 11.39
C ALA A 43 21.02 16.52 11.81
N VAL A 44 20.98 15.79 12.92
CA VAL A 44 19.76 15.22 13.50
C VAL A 44 19.81 15.43 15.00
N VAL A 45 18.80 16.12 15.53
CA VAL A 45 18.59 16.28 16.97
C VAL A 45 17.30 15.58 17.37
N VAL A 46 17.34 14.82 18.47
CA VAL A 46 16.17 14.13 19.03
C VAL A 46 15.79 14.83 20.33
N ALA A 47 14.62 15.46 20.35
CA ALA A 47 14.10 16.07 21.56
C ALA A 47 13.52 15.00 22.49
N ASP A 48 13.92 15.02 23.76
CA ASP A 48 13.26 14.20 24.78
C ASP A 48 11.85 14.73 25.05
N MET A 49 10.88 13.83 25.00
CA MET A 49 9.46 14.12 25.22
C MET A 49 8.94 13.47 26.50
N THR A 50 9.83 12.97 27.37
CA THR A 50 9.50 12.50 28.72
C THR A 50 8.71 13.59 29.46
N GLY A 51 7.44 13.32 29.76
CA GLY A 51 6.52 14.25 30.44
C GLY A 51 5.34 14.75 29.61
N LYS A 52 5.32 14.57 28.28
CA LYS A 52 4.12 14.84 27.48
C LYS A 52 3.27 13.57 27.40
N LYS A 53 2.04 13.64 27.92
CA LYS A 53 1.04 12.56 27.80
C LYS A 53 0.56 12.46 26.35
N LEU A 54 1.35 11.82 25.49
CA LEU A 54 0.89 11.40 24.18
C LEU A 54 -0.24 10.40 24.40
N LYS A 55 -1.42 10.67 23.82
CA LYS A 55 -2.56 9.75 23.92
C LYS A 55 -2.15 8.44 23.23
N ALA A 56 -2.37 7.31 23.90
CA ALA A 56 -2.15 6.01 23.29
C ALA A 56 -3.00 5.89 22.01
N GLN A 57 -2.43 5.27 20.98
CA GLN A 57 -3.16 4.96 19.75
C GLN A 57 -4.38 4.10 20.08
N THR A 58 -5.56 4.51 19.63
CA THR A 58 -6.83 3.95 20.10
C THR A 58 -6.95 2.46 19.81
N VAL A 59 -6.84 2.01 18.55
CA VAL A 59 -6.71 0.59 18.11
C VAL A 59 -6.27 0.60 16.63
N LEU A 60 -5.42 -0.34 16.21
CA LEU A 60 -5.23 -0.66 14.79
C LEU A 60 -6.26 -1.73 14.39
N TYR A 61 -7.25 -1.37 13.57
CA TYR A 61 -8.23 -2.35 13.08
C TYR A 61 -7.66 -3.14 11.91
N THR A 62 -7.41 -4.44 12.12
CA THR A 62 -7.17 -5.40 11.04
C THR A 62 -8.50 -5.99 10.61
N THR A 63 -8.85 -5.85 9.32
CA THR A 63 -10.10 -6.33 8.71
C THR A 63 -10.22 -7.85 8.62
N ASP A 64 -9.23 -8.60 9.11
CA ASP A 64 -9.03 -10.00 8.75
C ASP A 64 -9.41 -10.95 9.88
N SER A 65 -10.69 -10.97 10.25
CA SER A 65 -11.21 -11.95 11.22
C SER A 65 -11.34 -13.36 10.64
N GLY A 66 -10.97 -13.58 9.37
CA GLY A 66 -11.10 -14.86 8.68
C GLY A 66 -12.53 -15.40 8.68
N CYS A 67 -12.67 -16.71 8.47
CA CYS A 67 -13.93 -17.42 8.63
C CYS A 67 -14.09 -17.91 10.08
N PRO A 68 -15.31 -17.86 10.66
CA PRO A 68 -15.56 -18.44 11.98
C PRO A 68 -15.36 -19.97 11.94
N ALA A 69 -14.88 -20.53 13.05
CA ALA A 69 -14.72 -21.97 13.18
C ALA A 69 -16.08 -22.70 13.10
N ALA A 70 -16.08 -23.88 12.47
CA ALA A 70 -17.26 -24.73 12.42
C ALA A 70 -17.66 -25.18 13.84
N PRO A 71 -18.96 -25.23 14.18
CA PRO A 71 -19.41 -25.82 15.43
C PRO A 71 -18.93 -27.26 15.61
N PRO A 72 -18.77 -27.77 16.85
CA PRO A 72 -18.34 -29.14 17.10
C PRO A 72 -19.21 -30.16 16.37
N GLY A 73 -18.60 -31.07 15.62
CA GLY A 73 -19.28 -32.10 14.84
C GLY A 73 -19.73 -31.67 13.43
N PHE A 74 -19.57 -30.40 13.06
CA PHE A 74 -19.87 -29.89 11.71
C PHE A 74 -18.62 -29.69 10.84
N LEU A 75 -17.43 -29.93 11.39
CA LEU A 75 -16.20 -29.86 10.62
C LEU A 75 -16.13 -31.07 9.68
N PRO A 76 -15.95 -30.87 8.36
CA PRO A 76 -15.77 -31.98 7.44
C PRO A 76 -14.48 -32.74 7.73
N SER A 77 -14.41 -34.00 7.32
CA SER A 77 -13.14 -34.73 7.33
C SER A 77 -12.23 -34.23 6.21
N GLU A 78 -10.91 -34.32 6.43
CA GLU A 78 -9.91 -33.91 5.44
C GLU A 78 -10.03 -34.71 4.13
N GLU A 79 -10.39 -36.00 4.22
CA GLU A 79 -10.65 -36.84 3.06
C GLU A 79 -11.82 -36.33 2.22
N TRP A 80 -12.90 -35.89 2.88
CA TRP A 80 -14.07 -35.32 2.21
C TRP A 80 -13.74 -33.99 1.55
N GLU A 81 -12.96 -33.12 2.22
CA GLU A 81 -12.49 -31.87 1.65
C GLU A 81 -11.66 -32.10 0.38
N LYS A 82 -10.66 -33.00 0.43
CA LYS A 82 -9.83 -33.34 -0.73
C LYS A 82 -10.66 -33.90 -1.88
N PHE A 83 -11.63 -34.76 -1.56
CA PHE A 83 -12.55 -35.30 -2.55
C PHE A 83 -13.36 -34.19 -3.22
N GLN A 84 -13.95 -33.27 -2.45
CA GLN A 84 -14.72 -32.14 -2.99
C GLN A 84 -13.88 -31.23 -3.88
N VAL A 85 -12.65 -30.92 -3.48
CA VAL A 85 -11.73 -30.10 -4.27
C VAL A 85 -11.37 -30.78 -5.60
N SER A 86 -11.13 -32.10 -5.57
CA SER A 86 -10.85 -32.91 -6.77
C SER A 86 -12.04 -32.92 -7.73
N GLU A 87 -13.23 -33.20 -7.22
CA GLU A 87 -14.46 -33.23 -8.03
C GLU A 87 -14.77 -31.86 -8.63
N PHE A 88 -14.66 -30.79 -7.83
CA PHE A 88 -14.86 -29.42 -8.31
C PHE A 88 -13.89 -29.06 -9.43
N SER A 89 -12.62 -29.46 -9.31
CA SER A 89 -11.60 -29.24 -10.35
C SER A 89 -11.94 -29.98 -11.65
N SER A 90 -12.39 -31.23 -11.53
CA SER A 90 -12.82 -32.04 -12.68
C SER A 90 -13.99 -31.39 -13.43
N ILE A 91 -15.03 -30.95 -12.71
CA ILE A 91 -16.20 -30.28 -13.29
C ILE A 91 -15.79 -28.97 -13.97
N ARG A 92 -14.98 -28.15 -13.31
CA ARG A 92 -14.49 -26.88 -13.86
C ARG A 92 -13.70 -27.09 -15.17
N ASN A 93 -12.88 -28.13 -15.23
CA ASN A 93 -12.13 -28.49 -16.43
C ASN A 93 -13.05 -28.94 -17.56
N GLN A 94 -14.03 -29.80 -17.28
CA GLN A 94 -15.03 -30.23 -18.27
C GLN A 94 -15.83 -29.04 -18.82
N MET A 95 -16.29 -28.15 -17.95
CA MET A 95 -17.03 -26.95 -18.34
C MET A 95 -16.18 -26.03 -19.22
N SER A 96 -14.89 -25.85 -18.87
CA SER A 96 -13.95 -25.04 -19.66
C SER A 96 -13.74 -25.61 -21.06
N GLN A 97 -13.59 -26.94 -21.19
CA GLN A 97 -13.46 -27.60 -22.48
C GLN A 97 -14.73 -27.48 -23.32
N TYR A 98 -15.90 -27.62 -22.71
CA TYR A 98 -17.18 -27.46 -23.37
C TYR A 98 -17.35 -26.04 -23.94
N LEU A 99 -17.11 -25.00 -23.12
CA LEU A 99 -17.17 -23.61 -23.55
C LEU A 99 -16.17 -23.30 -24.67
N ALA A 100 -14.96 -23.85 -24.59
CA ALA A 100 -13.94 -23.71 -25.64
C ALA A 100 -14.41 -24.31 -26.98
N LYS A 101 -14.97 -25.53 -26.94
CA LYS A 101 -15.53 -26.20 -28.14
C LYS A 101 -16.68 -25.41 -28.74
N GLN A 102 -17.60 -24.89 -27.92
CA GLN A 102 -18.71 -24.07 -28.41
C GLN A 102 -18.25 -22.78 -29.08
N LYS A 103 -17.24 -22.11 -28.50
CA LYS A 103 -16.63 -20.91 -29.08
C LYS A 103 -15.99 -21.21 -30.43
N GLN A 104 -15.27 -22.34 -30.56
CA GLN A 104 -14.69 -22.78 -31.83
C GLN A 104 -15.75 -23.09 -32.90
N GLN A 105 -16.87 -23.69 -32.49
CA GLN A 105 -17.99 -24.03 -33.38
C GLN A 105 -18.88 -22.81 -33.73
N GLY A 106 -18.60 -21.63 -33.15
CA GLY A 106 -19.40 -20.42 -33.38
C GLY A 106 -20.84 -20.51 -32.85
N ILE A 107 -21.12 -21.45 -31.93
CA ILE A 107 -22.46 -21.65 -31.38
C ILE A 107 -22.78 -20.49 -30.43
N LYS A 108 -23.73 -19.64 -30.82
CA LYS A 108 -24.30 -18.61 -29.94
C LYS A 108 -25.45 -19.22 -29.15
N ILE A 109 -25.18 -19.65 -27.92
CA ILE A 109 -26.24 -20.09 -27.00
C ILE A 109 -27.06 -18.86 -26.63
N LYS A 110 -28.35 -18.89 -26.95
CA LYS A 110 -29.30 -17.92 -26.40
C LYS A 110 -29.85 -18.51 -25.10
N PRO A 111 -29.76 -17.81 -23.97
CA PRO A 111 -30.35 -18.29 -22.73
C PRO A 111 -31.86 -18.42 -22.90
N SER A 112 -32.45 -19.45 -22.28
CA SER A 112 -33.90 -19.67 -22.33
C SER A 112 -34.69 -18.61 -21.55
N ILE A 113 -34.01 -17.90 -20.65
CA ILE A 113 -34.54 -16.78 -19.86
C ILE A 113 -33.68 -15.54 -20.11
N PRO A 114 -34.27 -14.33 -20.06
CA PRO A 114 -33.50 -13.09 -20.15
C PRO A 114 -32.58 -12.96 -18.92
N LEU A 115 -31.27 -12.90 -19.16
CA LEU A 115 -30.29 -12.67 -18.10
C LEU A 115 -30.19 -11.16 -17.81
N PRO A 116 -30.17 -10.71 -16.54
CA PRO A 116 -30.01 -9.30 -16.19
C PRO A 116 -28.63 -8.77 -16.58
N SER A 117 -28.49 -7.44 -16.62
CA SER A 117 -27.17 -6.82 -16.71
C SER A 117 -26.37 -7.07 -15.43
N GLY A 118 -25.04 -7.09 -15.52
CA GLY A 118 -24.15 -7.34 -14.38
C GLY A 118 -24.37 -6.39 -13.19
N ASP A 119 -24.80 -5.16 -13.46
CA ASP A 119 -24.99 -4.12 -12.43
C ASP A 119 -26.29 -4.28 -11.61
N LYS A 120 -27.15 -5.22 -11.98
CA LYS A 120 -28.50 -5.35 -11.42
C LYS A 120 -28.61 -6.46 -10.40
N GLU A 121 -27.96 -6.28 -9.26
CA GLU A 121 -27.91 -7.23 -8.14
C GLU A 121 -29.30 -7.80 -7.78
N LYS A 122 -30.29 -6.90 -7.59
CA LYS A 122 -31.65 -7.30 -7.21
C LYS A 122 -32.30 -8.22 -8.24
N GLU A 123 -32.05 -7.98 -9.53
CA GLU A 123 -32.59 -8.81 -10.61
C GLU A 123 -31.87 -10.17 -10.69
N TRP A 124 -30.58 -10.24 -10.33
CA TRP A 124 -29.85 -11.52 -10.23
C TRP A 124 -30.31 -12.38 -9.06
N SER A 125 -30.73 -11.76 -7.95
CA SER A 125 -31.17 -12.49 -6.74
C SER A 125 -32.54 -13.17 -6.86
N ILE A 126 -33.33 -12.83 -7.89
CA ILE A 126 -34.71 -13.32 -8.10
C ILE A 126 -34.82 -14.36 -9.23
N LEU A 127 -33.72 -14.66 -9.92
CA LEU A 127 -33.63 -15.71 -10.93
C LEU A 127 -33.11 -17.02 -10.32
#